data_AF-A0A536HK05-F1
#
_entry.id   AF-A0A536HK05-F1
#
_cell.length_a   1.000
_cell.length_b   1.000
_cell.length_c   1.000
_cell.angle_alpha   90.00
_cell.angle_beta   90.00
_cell.angle_gamma   90.00
#
_symmetry.space_group_name_H-M   'P 1'
#
loop_
_entity.id
_entity.type
_entity.pdbx_description
1 polymer ?
#
loop_
_entity_poly.entity_id
_entity_poly.type
_entity_poly.pdbx_seq_one_letter_code
_entity_poly.pdbx_strand_id
1 'polypeptide(L)'
;MLNASRRWRRDGKSIGLVPTMGALHAGHMRLVETARGENDVVVVSIFVNPIQFGPGEDFARYPRDPARDARLLHEAEVDAIYEPSAEVMYPPDASTRVHVGDVAERFEGASRPGHFEGVATVVTKLLVAVEPDRAYFGQKDAQQVAVVRRLVRDLDLGVEVRVAPTVREADGLALSSRNVYLSPDERKAAASLSAALGEAANAYAAGERDPEALRGLLITRLTAEPLVSIDYAELVDPATFQKPGSLAVVAARLGKTRLIDNHDLRLPFPK
;
A
#
# COMPACT_ATOMS: atom_id res chain seq x y z
N MET A 1 4.45 -0.71 -23.52
CA MET A 1 4.15 -1.84 -22.61
C MET A 1 3.35 -2.95 -23.30
N LEU A 2 2.10 -2.71 -23.70
CA LEU A 2 1.20 -3.70 -24.33
C LEU A 2 1.86 -4.65 -25.36
N ASN A 3 2.63 -4.13 -26.31
CA ASN A 3 3.29 -4.96 -27.32
C ASN A 3 4.32 -5.94 -26.72
N ALA A 4 5.04 -5.54 -25.66
CA ALA A 4 5.97 -6.42 -24.95
C ALA A 4 5.22 -7.50 -24.16
N SER A 5 4.17 -7.12 -23.42
CA SER A 5 3.31 -8.05 -22.68
C SER A 5 2.67 -9.10 -23.58
N ARG A 6 2.06 -8.69 -24.70
CA ARG A 6 1.45 -9.60 -25.67
C ARG A 6 2.44 -10.57 -26.29
N ARG A 7 3.70 -10.15 -26.47
CA ARG A 7 4.76 -11.06 -26.92
C ARG A 7 5.04 -12.12 -25.86
N TRP A 8 5.30 -11.72 -24.61
CA TRP A 8 5.57 -12.67 -23.52
C TRP A 8 4.41 -13.65 -23.30
N ARG A 9 3.15 -13.16 -23.35
CA ARG A 9 1.97 -14.03 -23.26
C ARG A 9 1.89 -15.02 -24.43
N ARG A 10 2.18 -14.60 -25.67
CA ARG A 10 2.26 -15.53 -26.83
C ARG A 10 3.37 -16.57 -26.68
N ASP A 11 4.45 -16.22 -26.00
CA ASP A 11 5.55 -17.13 -25.67
C ASP A 11 5.21 -18.05 -24.47
N GLY A 12 4.00 -17.97 -23.91
CA GLY A 12 3.55 -18.77 -22.78
C GLY A 12 4.14 -18.36 -21.43
N LYS A 13 4.74 -17.16 -21.34
CA LYS A 13 5.36 -16.66 -20.11
C LYS A 13 4.33 -16.06 -19.16
N SER A 14 4.46 -16.37 -17.87
CA SER A 14 3.75 -15.72 -16.78
C SER A 14 4.34 -14.34 -16.47
N ILE A 15 3.49 -13.36 -16.17
CA ILE A 15 3.87 -11.97 -15.94
C ILE A 15 3.44 -11.53 -14.54
N GLY A 16 4.40 -11.14 -13.71
CA GLY A 16 4.21 -10.45 -12.45
C GLY A 16 4.34 -8.94 -12.60
N LEU A 17 3.38 -8.18 -12.05
CA LEU A 17 3.43 -6.71 -12.01
C LEU A 17 3.62 -6.21 -10.57
N VAL A 18 4.59 -5.32 -10.36
CA VAL A 18 4.75 -4.55 -9.12
C VAL A 18 4.46 -3.07 -9.40
N PRO A 19 3.26 -2.55 -9.09
CA PRO A 19 2.96 -1.13 -9.25
C PRO A 19 3.64 -0.28 -8.17
N THR A 20 4.39 0.76 -8.57
CA THR A 20 5.04 1.68 -7.62
C THR A 20 4.95 3.13 -8.09
N MET A 21 5.22 4.05 -7.16
CA MET A 21 5.46 5.47 -7.47
C MET A 21 6.95 5.83 -7.53
N GLY A 22 7.85 4.84 -7.58
CA GLY A 22 9.30 5.05 -7.46
C GLY A 22 9.76 5.33 -6.02
N ALA A 23 10.96 5.90 -5.88
CA ALA A 23 11.67 6.07 -4.61
C ALA A 23 11.75 4.74 -3.84
N LEU A 24 12.30 3.72 -4.52
CA LEU A 24 12.23 2.33 -4.09
C LEU A 24 13.00 2.09 -2.78
N HIS A 25 12.52 1.14 -1.99
CA HIS A 25 13.11 0.77 -0.70
C HIS A 25 12.94 -0.73 -0.48
N ALA A 26 13.48 -1.28 0.61
CA ALA A 26 13.45 -2.72 0.89
C ALA A 26 12.03 -3.33 0.81
N GLY A 27 10.99 -2.60 1.26
CA GLY A 27 9.59 -3.02 1.06
C GLY A 27 9.19 -3.24 -0.40
N HIS A 28 9.61 -2.37 -1.32
CA HIS A 28 9.36 -2.54 -2.75
C HIS A 28 10.19 -3.70 -3.32
N MET A 29 11.46 -3.80 -2.93
CA MET A 29 12.32 -4.89 -3.41
C MET A 29 11.83 -6.26 -2.95
N ARG A 30 11.21 -6.36 -1.76
CA ARG A 30 10.54 -7.58 -1.32
C ARG A 30 9.38 -8.00 -2.23
N LEU A 31 8.61 -7.05 -2.77
CA LEU A 31 7.57 -7.32 -3.76
C LEU A 31 8.18 -7.84 -5.06
N VAL A 32 9.28 -7.21 -5.52
CA VAL A 32 10.01 -7.61 -6.72
C VAL A 32 10.58 -9.02 -6.58
N GLU A 33 11.24 -9.34 -5.47
CA GLU A 33 11.76 -10.68 -5.15
C GLU A 33 10.65 -11.73 -5.18
N THR A 34 9.51 -11.42 -4.55
CA THR A 34 8.36 -12.34 -4.52
C THR A 34 7.79 -12.54 -5.92
N ALA A 35 7.66 -11.47 -6.71
CA ALA A 35 7.22 -11.54 -8.09
C ALA A 35 8.19 -12.35 -8.96
N ARG A 36 9.49 -12.21 -8.73
CA ARG A 36 10.52 -12.91 -9.48
C ARG A 36 10.47 -14.42 -9.24
N GLY A 37 10.23 -14.85 -8.00
CA GLY A 37 10.12 -16.26 -7.64
C GLY A 37 8.84 -16.96 -8.12
N GLU A 38 7.83 -16.19 -8.54
CA GLU A 38 6.50 -16.72 -8.90
C GLU A 38 6.15 -16.54 -10.40
N ASN A 39 6.99 -15.87 -11.20
CA ASN A 39 6.68 -15.57 -12.61
C ASN A 39 7.92 -15.64 -13.52
N ASP A 40 7.71 -15.84 -14.82
CA ASP A 40 8.75 -15.86 -15.86
C ASP A 40 9.21 -14.45 -16.24
N VAL A 41 8.32 -13.46 -16.14
CA VAL A 41 8.61 -12.04 -16.41
C VAL A 41 8.14 -11.18 -15.24
N VAL A 42 8.97 -10.23 -14.81
CA VAL A 42 8.61 -9.21 -13.82
C VAL A 42 8.64 -7.83 -14.48
N VAL A 43 7.51 -7.14 -14.36
CA VAL A 43 7.36 -5.74 -14.76
C VAL A 43 7.19 -4.91 -13.50
N VAL A 44 7.96 -3.83 -13.37
CA VAL A 44 7.75 -2.82 -12.33
C VAL A 44 7.26 -1.54 -12.99
N SER A 45 6.14 -0.99 -12.53
CA SER A 45 5.75 0.35 -12.95
C SER A 45 6.28 1.40 -11.99
N ILE A 46 6.79 2.50 -12.53
CA ILE A 46 7.20 3.68 -11.77
C ILE A 46 6.38 4.85 -12.30
N PHE A 47 5.39 5.28 -11.52
CA PHE A 47 4.55 6.40 -11.91
C PHE A 47 3.99 7.12 -10.68
N VAL A 48 4.47 8.34 -10.42
CA VAL A 48 3.87 9.22 -9.41
C VAL A 48 2.54 9.74 -9.94
N ASN A 49 1.47 9.03 -9.63
CA ASN A 49 0.14 9.31 -10.13
C ASN A 49 -0.41 10.65 -9.59
N PRO A 50 -0.62 11.70 -10.40
CA PRO A 50 -1.16 12.97 -9.91
C PRO A 50 -2.58 12.88 -9.34
N ILE A 51 -3.46 12.05 -9.90
CA ILE A 51 -4.89 12.07 -9.55
C ILE A 51 -5.22 11.38 -8.23
N GLN A 52 -4.25 10.73 -7.58
CA GLN A 52 -4.42 10.19 -6.22
C GLN A 52 -3.90 11.12 -5.12
N PHE A 53 -3.43 12.33 -5.47
CA PHE A 53 -3.00 13.34 -4.52
C PHE A 53 -4.02 14.47 -4.43
N GLY A 54 -4.42 14.81 -3.20
CA GLY A 54 -5.29 15.95 -2.92
C GLY A 54 -4.56 17.30 -3.00
N PRO A 55 -5.30 18.43 -3.04
CA PRO A 55 -4.71 19.76 -2.91
C PRO A 55 -3.88 19.88 -1.62
N GLY A 56 -2.64 20.36 -1.73
CA GLY A 56 -1.74 20.53 -0.58
C GLY A 56 -1.07 19.25 -0.08
N GLU A 57 -1.33 18.09 -0.70
CA GLU A 57 -0.55 16.87 -0.45
C GLU A 57 0.86 16.97 -1.06
N ASP A 58 1.67 15.94 -0.85
CA ASP A 58 3.10 15.95 -1.14
C ASP A 58 3.47 15.67 -2.61
N PHE A 59 2.56 15.78 -3.59
CA PHE A 59 2.84 15.46 -5.01
C PHE A 59 4.09 16.16 -5.57
N ALA A 60 4.21 17.47 -5.35
CA ALA A 60 5.34 18.27 -5.83
C ALA A 60 6.66 17.92 -5.11
N ARG A 61 6.57 17.45 -3.86
CA ARG A 61 7.72 17.10 -3.01
C ARG A 61 7.99 15.60 -2.98
N TYR A 62 7.19 14.79 -3.68
CA TYR A 62 7.33 13.34 -3.66
C TYR A 62 8.71 12.97 -4.21
N PRO A 63 9.49 12.13 -3.48
CA PRO A 63 10.85 11.80 -3.87
C PRO A 63 10.86 11.10 -5.23
N ARG A 64 11.82 11.49 -6.08
CA ARG A 64 12.03 10.91 -7.41
C ARG A 64 13.54 10.72 -7.61
N ASP A 65 13.96 9.47 -7.81
CA ASP A 65 15.35 9.14 -8.15
C ASP A 65 15.37 7.99 -9.17
N PRO A 66 15.03 8.28 -10.44
CA PRO A 66 14.91 7.24 -11.48
C PRO A 66 16.22 6.48 -11.69
N ALA A 67 17.37 7.13 -11.51
CA ALA A 67 18.68 6.50 -11.67
C ALA A 67 18.94 5.46 -10.58
N ARG A 68 18.63 5.77 -9.31
CA ARG A 68 18.73 4.80 -8.22
C ARG A 68 17.71 3.68 -8.37
N ASP A 69 16.48 4.01 -8.70
CA ASP A 69 15.42 3.01 -8.87
C ASP A 69 15.77 2.03 -10.01
N ALA A 70 16.25 2.52 -11.15
CA ALA A 70 16.70 1.68 -12.26
C ALA A 70 17.86 0.75 -11.89
N ARG A 71 18.82 1.21 -11.07
CA ARG A 71 19.92 0.34 -10.58
C ARG A 71 19.39 -0.79 -9.71
N LEU A 72 18.54 -0.47 -8.73
CA LEU A 72 17.95 -1.48 -7.84
C LEU A 72 17.14 -2.52 -8.61
N LEU A 73 16.36 -2.08 -9.61
CA LEU A 73 15.55 -2.98 -10.44
C LEU A 73 16.41 -3.82 -11.39
N HIS A 74 17.51 -3.28 -11.90
CA HIS A 74 18.47 -4.04 -12.70
C HIS A 74 19.17 -5.13 -11.88
N GLU A 75 19.64 -4.79 -10.67
CA GLU A 75 20.25 -5.74 -9.73
C GLU A 75 19.28 -6.85 -9.31
N ALA A 76 17.98 -6.57 -9.27
CA ALA A 76 16.92 -7.53 -8.96
C ALA A 76 16.38 -8.28 -10.19
N GLU A 77 17.05 -8.18 -11.35
CA GLU A 77 16.70 -8.90 -12.57
C GLU A 77 15.26 -8.66 -13.06
N VAL A 78 14.79 -7.42 -12.95
CA VAL A 78 13.50 -6.99 -13.51
C VAL A 78 13.59 -6.89 -15.03
N ASP A 79 12.67 -7.56 -15.73
CA ASP A 79 12.67 -7.63 -17.19
C ASP A 79 12.26 -6.32 -17.87
N ALA A 80 11.39 -5.54 -17.23
CA ALA A 80 10.97 -4.25 -17.76
C ALA A 80 10.52 -3.26 -16.68
N ILE A 81 10.88 -2.00 -16.91
CA ILE A 81 10.35 -0.86 -16.16
C ILE A 81 9.30 -0.17 -17.05
N TYR A 82 8.07 -0.05 -16.55
CA TYR A 82 7.03 0.74 -17.19
C TYR A 82 6.93 2.12 -16.52
N GLU A 83 7.52 3.12 -17.15
CA GLU A 83 7.57 4.50 -16.66
C GLU A 83 6.84 5.45 -17.63
N PRO A 84 5.50 5.48 -17.62
CA PRO A 84 4.74 6.37 -18.48
C PRO A 84 4.77 7.82 -17.98
N SER A 85 4.68 8.79 -18.89
CA SER A 85 4.42 10.18 -18.52
C SER A 85 2.98 10.37 -18.06
N ALA A 86 2.73 11.47 -17.33
CA ALA A 86 1.38 11.83 -16.91
C ALA A 86 0.45 12.07 -18.09
N GLU A 87 0.93 12.64 -19.20
CA GLU A 87 0.15 12.86 -20.43
C GLU A 87 -0.24 11.55 -21.12
N VAL A 88 0.63 10.53 -21.07
CA VAL A 88 0.33 9.19 -21.60
C VAL A 88 -0.70 8.48 -20.71
N MET A 89 -0.62 8.65 -19.39
CA MET A 89 -1.61 8.09 -18.47
C MET A 89 -2.95 8.85 -18.49
N TYR A 90 -2.90 10.17 -18.63
CA TYR A 90 -4.04 11.07 -18.56
C TYR A 90 -3.94 12.11 -19.69
N PRO A 91 -4.37 11.75 -20.91
CA PRO A 91 -4.56 12.72 -21.97
C PRO A 91 -5.46 13.88 -21.51
N PRO A 92 -5.32 15.09 -22.08
CA PRO A 92 -6.10 16.26 -21.65
C PRO A 92 -7.62 16.08 -21.68
N ASP A 93 -8.12 15.19 -22.53
CA ASP A 93 -9.53 14.84 -22.72
C ASP A 93 -9.96 13.57 -21.95
N ALA A 94 -9.11 13.02 -21.08
CA ALA A 94 -9.38 11.79 -20.33
C ALA A 94 -10.54 11.95 -19.34
N SER A 95 -11.70 11.41 -19.70
CA SER A 95 -12.96 11.51 -18.94
C SER A 95 -13.29 10.30 -18.06
N THR A 96 -12.60 9.17 -18.23
CA THR A 96 -12.89 7.93 -17.47
C THR A 96 -12.27 7.95 -16.07
N ARG A 97 -13.05 7.55 -15.07
CA ARG A 97 -12.63 7.31 -13.68
C ARG A 97 -13.22 5.99 -13.17
N VAL A 98 -12.57 5.40 -12.18
CA VAL A 98 -13.02 4.15 -11.55
C VAL A 98 -13.25 4.41 -10.07
N HIS A 99 -14.48 4.17 -9.61
CA HIS A 99 -14.89 4.34 -8.23
C HIS A 99 -15.25 2.97 -7.63
N VAL A 100 -14.76 2.68 -6.42
CA VAL A 100 -14.87 1.34 -5.78
C VAL A 100 -15.75 1.38 -4.53
N GLY A 101 -16.81 2.18 -4.55
CA GLY A 101 -17.85 2.25 -3.50
C GLY A 101 -17.35 2.36 -2.06
N ASP A 102 -18.13 1.83 -1.12
CA ASP A 102 -17.96 2.02 0.33
C ASP A 102 -16.57 1.68 0.89
N VAL A 103 -15.89 0.66 0.35
CA VAL A 103 -14.55 0.26 0.83
C VAL A 103 -13.51 1.36 0.60
N ALA A 104 -13.77 2.26 -0.36
CA ALA A 104 -12.92 3.40 -0.71
C ALA A 104 -13.30 4.70 0.02
N GLU A 105 -14.39 4.76 0.78
CA GLU A 105 -14.92 6.03 1.33
C GLU A 105 -14.54 6.27 2.79
N ARG A 106 -14.25 5.21 3.55
CA ARG A 106 -13.92 5.30 4.99
C ARG A 106 -12.42 5.51 5.21
N PHE A 107 -12.03 5.90 6.43
CA PHE A 107 -10.62 5.96 6.87
C PHE A 107 -9.70 6.76 5.96
N GLU A 108 -8.81 6.12 5.20
CA GLU A 108 -7.94 6.81 4.24
C GLU A 108 -8.75 7.53 3.15
N GLY A 109 -9.89 6.98 2.75
CA GLY A 109 -10.79 7.60 1.78
C GLY A 109 -11.41 8.90 2.28
N ALA A 110 -11.88 8.89 3.53
CA ALA A 110 -12.42 10.08 4.18
C ALA A 110 -11.34 11.12 4.48
N SER A 111 -10.15 10.65 4.87
CA SER A 111 -8.99 11.52 5.18
C SER A 111 -8.36 12.12 3.94
N ARG A 112 -8.51 11.47 2.78
CA ARG A 112 -7.91 11.85 1.50
C ARG A 112 -8.96 11.72 0.39
N PRO A 113 -9.93 12.67 0.32
CA PRO A 113 -11.00 12.61 -0.68
C PRO A 113 -10.46 12.48 -2.11
N GLY A 114 -11.01 11.53 -2.88
CA GLY A 114 -10.57 11.22 -4.24
C GLY A 114 -9.34 10.33 -4.36
N HIS A 115 -8.62 10.06 -3.25
CA HIS A 115 -7.39 9.25 -3.27
C HIS A 115 -7.61 7.87 -3.92
N PHE A 116 -8.61 7.12 -3.45
CA PHE A 116 -8.85 5.76 -3.95
C PHE A 116 -9.49 5.69 -5.33
N GLU A 117 -10.19 6.74 -5.78
CA GLU A 117 -10.58 6.86 -7.19
C GLU A 117 -9.34 6.99 -8.07
N GLY A 118 -8.38 7.83 -7.65
CA GLY A 118 -7.09 7.98 -8.31
C GLY A 118 -6.31 6.66 -8.37
N VAL A 119 -6.25 5.94 -7.24
CA VAL A 119 -5.61 4.61 -7.14
C VAL A 119 -6.32 3.58 -8.02
N ALA A 120 -7.64 3.45 -7.93
CA ALA A 120 -8.39 2.47 -8.71
C ALA A 120 -8.25 2.75 -10.22
N THR A 121 -8.30 4.02 -10.62
CA THR A 121 -8.13 4.44 -12.01
C THR A 121 -6.74 4.08 -12.53
N VAL A 122 -5.67 4.44 -11.81
CA VAL A 122 -4.30 4.12 -12.27
C VAL A 122 -4.02 2.62 -12.28
N VAL A 123 -4.45 1.89 -11.25
CA VAL A 123 -4.26 0.44 -11.16
C VAL A 123 -4.99 -0.24 -12.31
N THR A 124 -6.23 0.15 -12.62
CA THR A 124 -6.96 -0.38 -13.78
C THR A 124 -6.17 -0.19 -15.08
N LYS A 125 -5.64 1.02 -15.32
CA LYS A 125 -4.83 1.29 -16.51
C LYS A 125 -3.55 0.45 -16.55
N LEU A 126 -2.88 0.26 -15.42
CA LEU A 126 -1.66 -0.54 -15.33
C LEU A 126 -1.94 -2.02 -15.59
N LEU A 127 -3.01 -2.57 -15.01
CA LEU A 127 -3.42 -3.96 -15.25
C LEU A 127 -3.76 -4.20 -16.72
N VAL A 128 -4.48 -3.27 -17.37
CA VAL A 128 -4.77 -3.35 -18.81
C VAL A 128 -3.50 -3.18 -19.66
N ALA A 129 -2.58 -2.30 -19.29
CA ALA A 129 -1.38 -2.03 -20.08
C ALA A 129 -0.33 -3.16 -20.01
N VAL A 130 -0.31 -3.90 -18.90
CA VAL A 130 0.66 -4.96 -18.62
C VAL A 130 0.09 -6.36 -18.84
N GLU A 131 -1.22 -6.55 -18.70
CA GLU A 131 -1.90 -7.86 -18.75
C GLU A 131 -1.21 -8.93 -17.87
N PRO A 132 -0.96 -8.64 -16.56
CA PRO A 132 -0.24 -9.57 -15.70
C PRO A 132 -1.12 -10.74 -15.27
N ASP A 133 -0.49 -11.87 -14.95
CA ASP A 133 -1.17 -12.98 -14.27
C ASP A 133 -1.25 -12.70 -12.76
N ARG A 134 -0.25 -12.02 -12.21
CA ARG A 134 -0.16 -11.63 -10.79
C ARG A 134 0.20 -10.16 -10.61
N ALA A 135 -0.44 -9.48 -9.67
CA ALA A 135 -0.07 -8.13 -9.27
C ALA A 135 0.25 -8.07 -7.77
N TYR A 136 1.37 -7.45 -7.42
CA TYR A 136 1.96 -7.50 -6.08
C TYR A 136 1.80 -6.16 -5.36
N PHE A 137 1.17 -6.19 -4.18
CA PHE A 137 0.92 -5.03 -3.35
C PHE A 137 1.42 -5.25 -1.92
N GLY A 138 1.88 -4.19 -1.26
CA GLY A 138 2.30 -4.25 0.13
C GLY A 138 1.11 -4.26 1.08
N GLN A 139 1.14 -5.11 2.10
CA GLN A 139 0.11 -5.17 3.16
C GLN A 139 -0.02 -3.85 3.93
N LYS A 140 1.05 -3.04 3.99
CA LYS A 140 1.07 -1.76 4.72
C LYS A 140 -0.10 -0.85 4.35
N ASP A 141 -0.46 -0.80 3.07
CA ASP A 141 -1.59 -0.03 2.56
C ASP A 141 -2.84 -0.93 2.46
N ALA A 142 -3.28 -1.49 3.60
CA ALA A 142 -4.31 -2.53 3.63
C ALA A 142 -5.64 -2.12 2.97
N GLN A 143 -6.04 -0.85 3.08
CA GLN A 143 -7.25 -0.36 2.42
C GLN A 143 -7.09 -0.30 0.90
N GLN A 144 -5.91 0.08 0.41
CA GLN A 144 -5.59 -0.01 -1.01
C GLN A 144 -5.68 -1.46 -1.49
N VAL A 145 -5.17 -2.43 -0.72
CA VAL A 145 -5.29 -3.85 -1.05
C VAL A 145 -6.75 -4.28 -1.14
N ALA A 146 -7.61 -3.88 -0.20
CA ALA A 146 -9.04 -4.18 -0.25
C ALA A 146 -9.73 -3.55 -1.46
N VAL A 147 -9.43 -2.29 -1.76
CA VAL A 147 -9.92 -1.57 -2.95
C VAL A 147 -9.49 -2.28 -4.23
N VAL A 148 -8.22 -2.67 -4.36
CA VAL A 148 -7.70 -3.35 -5.55
C VAL A 148 -8.30 -4.76 -5.70
N ARG A 149 -8.44 -5.52 -4.61
CA ARG A 149 -9.11 -6.83 -4.65
C ARG A 149 -10.56 -6.71 -5.11
N ARG A 150 -11.28 -5.71 -4.59
CA ARG A 150 -12.65 -5.40 -4.98
C ARG A 150 -12.74 -5.03 -6.46
N LEU A 151 -11.85 -4.15 -6.92
CA LEU A 151 -11.72 -3.74 -8.31
C LEU A 151 -11.50 -4.94 -9.26
N VAL A 152 -10.52 -5.79 -8.95
CA VAL A 152 -10.19 -6.96 -9.77
C VAL A 152 -11.35 -7.94 -9.87
N ARG A 153 -12.04 -8.18 -8.74
CA ARG A 153 -13.21 -9.06 -8.69
C ARG A 153 -14.39 -8.48 -9.46
N ASP A 154 -14.73 -7.22 -9.23
CA ASP A 154 -15.96 -6.61 -9.77
C ASP A 154 -15.87 -6.33 -11.28
N LEU A 155 -14.66 -6.22 -11.83
CA LEU A 155 -14.41 -6.00 -13.25
C LEU A 155 -13.88 -7.25 -13.98
N ASP A 156 -13.91 -8.43 -13.35
CA ASP A 156 -13.46 -9.70 -13.93
C ASP A 156 -12.06 -9.62 -14.58
N LEU A 157 -11.13 -8.90 -13.94
CA LEU A 157 -9.83 -8.59 -14.56
C LEU A 157 -8.91 -9.80 -14.70
N GLY A 158 -9.22 -10.93 -14.06
CA GLY A 158 -8.46 -12.18 -14.20
C GLY A 158 -7.04 -12.14 -13.61
N VAL A 159 -6.74 -11.16 -12.76
CA VAL A 159 -5.41 -10.97 -12.14
C VAL A 159 -5.42 -11.53 -10.71
N GLU A 160 -4.43 -12.33 -10.33
CA GLU A 160 -4.25 -12.73 -8.94
C GLU A 160 -3.56 -11.60 -8.14
N VAL A 161 -4.23 -11.08 -7.11
CA VAL A 161 -3.66 -10.05 -6.23
C VAL A 161 -2.83 -10.68 -5.12
N ARG A 162 -1.51 -10.62 -5.25
CA ARG A 162 -0.54 -11.09 -4.26
C ARG A 162 -0.23 -9.98 -3.26
N VAL A 163 -0.22 -10.31 -1.98
CA VAL A 163 0.02 -9.35 -0.90
C VAL A 163 1.25 -9.78 -0.12
N ALA A 164 2.27 -8.93 -0.07
CA ALA A 164 3.46 -9.20 0.73
C ALA A 164 3.33 -8.54 2.12
N PRO A 165 3.82 -9.20 3.19
CA PRO A 165 3.84 -8.63 4.52
C PRO A 165 4.56 -7.27 4.59
N THR A 166 4.11 -6.41 5.49
CA THR A 166 4.75 -5.12 5.76
C THR A 166 6.19 -5.35 6.23
N VAL A 167 7.15 -4.75 5.53
CA VAL A 167 8.55 -4.73 5.98
C VAL A 167 8.72 -3.64 7.04
N ARG A 168 9.39 -3.98 8.13
CA ARG A 168 9.55 -3.13 9.31
C ARG A 168 11.02 -2.81 9.58
N GLU A 169 11.27 -1.67 10.20
CA GLU A 169 12.54 -1.33 10.82
C GLU A 169 12.76 -2.18 12.08
N ALA A 170 13.98 -2.16 12.64
CA ALA A 170 14.34 -3.02 13.78
C ALA A 170 13.52 -2.76 15.06
N ASP A 171 12.92 -1.57 15.19
CA ASP A 171 12.02 -1.20 16.28
C ASP A 171 10.54 -1.41 15.95
N GLY A 172 10.25 -2.11 14.85
CA GLY A 172 8.91 -2.47 14.42
C GLY A 172 8.20 -1.41 13.57
N LEU A 173 8.74 -0.21 13.38
CA LEU A 173 8.11 0.81 12.54
C LEU A 173 7.97 0.31 11.10
N ALA A 174 6.78 0.41 10.51
CA ALA A 174 6.58 0.07 9.10
C ALA A 174 7.44 0.98 8.20
N LEU A 175 8.18 0.38 7.26
CA LEU A 175 8.97 1.16 6.30
C LEU A 175 8.07 2.01 5.41
N SER A 176 8.42 3.28 5.27
CA SER A 176 7.74 4.21 4.35
C SER A 176 8.72 5.24 3.80
N SER A 177 8.54 5.62 2.54
CA SER A 177 9.21 6.79 1.96
C SER A 177 8.98 8.08 2.77
N ARG A 178 7.87 8.16 3.52
CA ARG A 178 7.54 9.30 4.38
C ARG A 178 8.28 9.33 5.72
N ASN A 179 8.95 8.25 6.13
CA ASN A 179 9.71 8.22 7.39
C ASN A 179 10.86 9.25 7.40
N VAL A 180 11.38 9.61 6.22
CA VAL A 180 12.44 10.62 6.06
C VAL A 180 12.04 12.03 6.51
N TYR A 181 10.74 12.29 6.64
CA TYR A 181 10.22 13.58 7.09
C TYR A 181 10.16 13.73 8.62
N LEU A 182 10.37 12.65 9.36
CA LEU A 182 10.33 12.65 10.82
C LEU A 182 11.64 13.23 11.38
N SER A 183 11.53 14.12 12.36
CA SER A 183 12.65 14.45 13.25
C SER A 183 13.06 13.22 14.09
N PRO A 184 14.25 13.23 14.72
CA PRO A 184 14.70 12.11 15.56
C PRO A 184 13.69 11.71 16.66
N ASP A 185 13.06 12.68 17.32
CA ASP A 185 12.08 12.44 18.38
C ASP A 185 10.77 11.88 17.83
N GLU A 186 10.26 12.46 16.72
CA GLU A 186 9.10 11.93 16.02
C GLU A 186 9.35 10.52 15.49
N ARG A 187 10.55 10.23 14.98
CA ARG A 187 10.90 8.88 14.51
C ARG A 187 10.84 7.88 15.66
N LYS A 188 11.36 8.21 16.83
CA LYS A 188 11.28 7.33 18.01
C LYS A 188 9.83 7.13 18.46
N ALA A 189 9.05 8.20 18.52
CA ALA A 189 7.63 8.15 18.87
C ALA A 189 6.79 7.33 17.87
N ALA A 190 7.15 7.30 16.59
CA ALA A 190 6.43 6.55 15.55
C ALA A 190 6.39 5.04 15.82
N ALA A 191 7.36 4.47 16.55
CA ALA A 191 7.35 3.06 16.93
C ALA A 191 6.15 2.69 17.82
N SER A 192 5.50 3.67 18.46
CA SER A 192 4.27 3.45 19.24
C SER A 192 3.11 2.87 18.42
N LEU A 193 3.05 3.15 17.10
CA LEU A 193 2.02 2.58 16.21
C LEU A 193 2.15 1.05 16.14
N SER A 194 3.37 0.56 15.93
CA SER A 194 3.65 -0.88 15.88
C SER A 194 3.44 -1.52 17.26
N ALA A 195 3.88 -0.84 18.33
CA ALA A 195 3.66 -1.32 19.69
C ALA A 195 2.16 -1.47 20.03
N ALA A 196 1.32 -0.51 19.63
CA ALA A 196 -0.13 -0.58 19.84
C ALA A 196 -0.74 -1.81 19.15
N LEU A 197 -0.37 -2.05 17.89
CA LEU A 197 -0.82 -3.22 17.14
C LEU A 197 -0.33 -4.53 17.79
N GLY A 198 0.91 -4.56 18.28
CA GLY A 198 1.49 -5.70 18.99
C GLY A 198 0.76 -6.00 20.30
N GLU A 199 0.41 -4.98 21.08
CA GLU A 199 -0.36 -5.12 22.32
C GLU A 199 -1.76 -5.70 22.05
N ALA A 200 -2.47 -5.19 21.04
CA ALA A 200 -3.76 -5.75 20.63
C ALA A 200 -3.65 -7.19 20.10
N ALA A 201 -2.60 -7.50 19.33
CA ALA A 201 -2.35 -8.85 18.83
C ALA A 201 -2.03 -9.85 19.96
N ASN A 202 -1.28 -9.42 20.96
CA ASN A 202 -0.99 -10.25 22.14
C ASN A 202 -2.24 -10.51 22.98
N ALA A 203 -3.10 -9.50 23.17
CA ALA A 203 -4.38 -9.68 23.84
C ALA A 203 -5.31 -10.65 23.05
N TYR A 204 -5.35 -10.51 21.72
CA TYR A 204 -6.07 -11.45 20.87
C TYR A 204 -5.50 -12.88 20.99
N ALA A 205 -4.18 -13.04 20.98
CA ALA A 205 -3.55 -14.35 21.17
C ALA A 205 -3.85 -14.94 22.57
N ALA A 206 -4.02 -14.10 23.59
CA ALA A 206 -4.38 -14.50 24.96
C ALA A 206 -5.88 -14.82 25.14
N GLY A 207 -6.72 -14.61 24.12
CA GLY A 207 -8.13 -14.99 24.13
C GLY A 207 -9.13 -13.84 24.12
N GLU A 208 -8.67 -12.58 24.15
CA GLU A 208 -9.58 -11.43 24.03
C GLU A 208 -10.23 -11.40 22.64
N ARG A 209 -11.55 -11.21 22.58
CA ARG A 209 -12.34 -11.21 21.34
C ARG A 209 -13.30 -10.04 21.24
N ASP A 210 -13.49 -9.24 22.29
CA ASP A 210 -14.28 -8.02 22.25
C ASP A 210 -13.55 -6.96 21.40
N PRO A 211 -14.12 -6.56 20.23
CA PRO A 211 -13.50 -5.56 19.37
C PRO A 211 -13.31 -4.21 20.06
N GLU A 212 -14.19 -3.82 20.99
CA GLU A 212 -14.06 -2.54 21.70
C GLU A 212 -12.95 -2.59 22.75
N ALA A 213 -12.77 -3.72 23.43
CA ALA A 213 -11.63 -3.93 24.34
C ALA A 213 -10.29 -3.86 23.58
N LEU A 214 -10.18 -4.56 22.45
CA LEU A 214 -8.99 -4.56 21.59
C LEU A 214 -8.71 -3.17 21.00
N ARG A 215 -9.75 -2.46 20.57
CA ARG A 215 -9.66 -1.06 20.14
C ARG A 215 -9.19 -0.14 21.27
N GLY A 216 -9.68 -0.37 22.49
CA GLY A 216 -9.27 0.35 23.68
C GLY A 216 -7.78 0.23 23.96
N LEU A 217 -7.17 -0.94 23.73
CA LEU A 217 -5.72 -1.13 23.82
C LEU A 217 -4.96 -0.27 22.81
N LEU A 218 -5.40 -0.24 21.56
CA LEU A 218 -4.79 0.60 20.52
C LEU A 218 -4.78 2.07 20.94
N ILE A 219 -5.94 2.59 21.36
CA ILE A 219 -6.11 3.99 21.74
C ILE A 219 -5.28 4.33 22.98
N THR A 220 -5.31 3.46 23.99
CA THR A 220 -4.56 3.67 25.24
C THR A 220 -3.07 3.78 24.95
N ARG A 221 -2.53 2.86 24.13
CA ARG A 221 -1.10 2.86 23.80
C ARG A 221 -0.70 4.09 22.99
N LEU A 222 -1.48 4.45 21.98
CA LEU A 222 -1.19 5.60 21.13
C LEU A 222 -1.30 6.94 21.90
N THR A 223 -2.28 7.06 22.79
CA THR A 223 -2.49 8.29 23.59
C THR A 223 -1.39 8.50 24.64
N ALA A 224 -0.71 7.42 25.06
CA ALA A 224 0.41 7.50 26.00
C ALA A 224 1.68 8.13 25.39
N GLU A 225 1.77 8.25 24.07
CA GLU A 225 2.89 8.90 23.37
C GLU A 225 2.53 10.35 23.02
N PRO A 226 3.10 11.37 23.69
CA PRO A 226 2.67 12.77 23.53
C PRO A 226 2.85 13.36 22.13
N LEU A 227 3.76 12.81 21.31
CA LEU A 227 3.99 13.27 19.95
C LEU A 227 3.01 12.69 18.92
N VAL A 228 2.15 11.76 19.33
CA VAL A 228 1.20 11.08 18.46
C VAL A 228 -0.17 11.74 18.54
N SER A 229 -0.64 12.26 17.42
CA SER A 229 -2.02 12.69 17.23
C SER A 229 -2.77 11.62 16.42
N ILE A 230 -3.68 10.90 17.06
CA ILE A 230 -4.44 9.80 16.42
C ILE A 230 -5.45 10.39 15.43
N ASP A 231 -5.43 9.92 14.17
CA ASP A 231 -6.49 10.19 13.20
C ASP A 231 -7.57 9.11 13.32
N TYR A 232 -7.18 7.84 13.35
CA TYR A 232 -8.06 6.73 13.70
C TYR A 232 -7.28 5.53 14.24
N ALA A 233 -7.94 4.71 15.07
CA ALA A 233 -7.45 3.41 15.53
C ALA A 233 -8.66 2.48 15.70
N GLU A 234 -8.78 1.46 14.85
CA GLU A 234 -10.04 0.71 14.68
C GLU A 234 -9.81 -0.75 14.31
N LEU A 235 -10.82 -1.60 14.58
CA LEU A 235 -10.86 -2.98 14.09
C LEU A 235 -11.90 -3.11 12.98
N VAL A 236 -11.46 -3.55 11.81
CA VAL A 236 -12.28 -3.62 10.60
C VAL A 236 -12.21 -5.00 9.93
N ASP A 237 -13.21 -5.32 9.14
CA ASP A 237 -13.16 -6.45 8.23
C ASP A 237 -12.15 -6.15 7.10
N PRO A 238 -11.19 -7.04 6.82
CA PRO A 238 -10.12 -6.78 5.85
C PRO A 238 -10.59 -6.69 4.39
N ALA A 239 -11.80 -7.16 4.06
CA ALA A 239 -12.34 -7.12 2.71
C ALA A 239 -13.27 -5.92 2.49
N THR A 240 -14.06 -5.54 3.50
CA THR A 240 -15.08 -4.48 3.38
C THR A 240 -14.70 -3.18 4.08
N PHE A 241 -13.71 -3.20 4.98
CA PHE A 241 -13.39 -2.08 5.88
C PHE A 241 -14.59 -1.62 6.73
N GLN A 242 -15.54 -2.51 7.00
CA GLN A 242 -16.63 -2.28 7.94
C GLN A 242 -16.27 -2.77 9.35
N LYS A 243 -16.89 -2.20 10.38
CA LYS A 243 -16.73 -2.61 11.78
C LYS A 243 -17.90 -3.53 12.20
N PRO A 244 -17.68 -4.45 13.16
CA PRO A 244 -16.38 -4.85 13.71
C PRO A 244 -15.63 -5.76 12.74
N GLY A 245 -14.35 -6.01 13.01
CA GLY A 245 -13.59 -7.05 12.33
C GLY A 245 -12.30 -7.43 13.06
N SER A 246 -11.34 -8.00 12.33
CA SER A 246 -10.10 -8.56 12.90
C SER A 246 -8.83 -7.85 12.44
N LEU A 247 -8.93 -6.97 11.43
CA LEU A 247 -7.83 -6.14 10.99
C LEU A 247 -7.78 -4.89 11.85
N ALA A 248 -6.77 -4.78 12.71
CA ALA A 248 -6.47 -3.53 13.39
C ALA A 248 -5.82 -2.56 12.39
N VAL A 249 -6.37 -1.35 12.25
CA VAL A 249 -5.86 -0.29 11.39
C VAL A 249 -5.63 0.96 12.22
N VAL A 250 -4.47 1.60 12.03
CA VAL A 250 -4.12 2.85 12.70
C VAL A 250 -3.62 3.88 11.70
N ALA A 251 -4.00 5.13 11.92
CA ALA A 251 -3.39 6.29 11.29
C ALA A 251 -3.17 7.37 12.34
N ALA A 252 -2.00 8.00 12.30
CA ALA A 252 -1.65 9.06 13.21
C ALA A 252 -0.69 10.07 12.58
N ARG A 253 -0.66 11.27 13.15
CA ARG A 253 0.26 12.35 12.78
C ARG A 253 1.33 12.52 13.85
N LEU A 254 2.57 12.65 13.39
CA LEU A 254 3.72 13.08 14.18
C LEU A 254 4.29 14.32 13.51
N GLY A 255 4.09 15.47 14.15
CA GLY A 255 4.28 16.79 13.54
C GLY A 255 3.47 16.93 12.25
N LYS A 256 4.17 17.04 11.11
CA LYS A 256 3.53 17.18 9.78
C LYS A 256 3.37 15.84 9.04
N THR A 257 3.98 14.78 9.54
CA THR A 257 4.04 13.48 8.86
C THR A 257 2.88 12.61 9.32
N ARG A 258 2.07 12.14 8.37
CA ARG A 258 0.97 11.20 8.63
C ARG A 258 1.44 9.79 8.29
N LEU A 259 1.38 8.90 9.28
CA LEU A 259 1.76 7.50 9.16
C LEU A 259 0.51 6.62 9.27
N ILE A 260 0.59 5.45 8.65
CA ILE A 260 -0.41 4.39 8.74
C ILE A 260 0.29 3.07 9.05
N ASP A 261 -0.40 2.21 9.79
CA ASP A 261 0.02 0.82 10.02
C ASP A 261 -1.21 -0.06 10.22
N ASN A 262 -1.05 -1.37 10.07
CA ASN A 262 -2.12 -2.34 10.29
C ASN A 262 -1.59 -3.71 10.67
N HIS A 263 -2.44 -4.52 11.31
CA HIS A 263 -2.17 -5.92 11.58
C HIS A 263 -3.47 -6.73 11.68
N ASP A 264 -3.52 -7.89 11.05
CA ASP A 264 -4.62 -8.85 11.25
C ASP A 264 -4.36 -9.59 12.55
N LEU A 265 -5.20 -9.33 13.56
CA LEU A 265 -5.01 -9.85 14.93
C LEU A 265 -5.08 -11.37 15.00
N ARG A 266 -5.61 -12.04 13.97
CA ARG A 266 -5.62 -13.52 13.86
C ARG A 266 -4.26 -14.10 13.53
N LEU A 267 -3.33 -13.26 13.06
CA LEU A 267 -1.97 -13.66 12.70
C LEU A 267 -0.99 -13.33 13.84
N PRO A 268 0.08 -14.12 14.01
CA PRO A 268 1.16 -13.76 14.91
C PRO A 268 1.73 -12.38 14.56
N PHE A 269 1.94 -11.53 15.57
CA PHE A 269 2.59 -10.25 15.35
C PHE A 269 4.06 -10.46 14.95
N PRO A 270 4.55 -9.81 13.88
CA PRO A 270 5.95 -9.92 13.50
C PRO A 270 6.84 -9.35 14.61
N LYS A 271 7.84 -10.13 15.03
CA LYS A 271 8.84 -9.70 16.02
C LYS A 271 9.82 -8.71 15.42
#